data_AF-A0A8B6FGN2-F1
#
_entry.id   AF-A0A8B6FGN2-F1
#
_cell.length_a   1.000
_cell.length_b   1.000
_cell.length_c   1.000
_cell.angle_alpha   90.00
_cell.angle_beta   90.00
_cell.angle_gamma   90.00
#
_symmetry.space_group_name_H-M   'P 1'
#
loop_
_entity.id
_entity.type
_entity.pdbx_description
1 polymer ?
#
loop_
_entity_poly.entity_id
_entity_poly.type
_entity_poly.pdbx_seq_one_letter_code
_entity_poly.pdbx_strand_id
1 'polypeptide(L)'
;MKELFKAAGISTTDRNITNHSGKVTCCTTLFNAGFSDSTVKSRSGHRSTASDTYKRPLETLQDNVSKALQPPVPTSKNVKQENDLSIAKSNQHSFEDKENDNSTMTINVPNCINKVVIFKNGKRYCLEI
;
A
#
# COMPACT_ATOMS: atom_id res chain seq x y z
N MET A 1 14.09 -15.61 -32.77
CA MET A 1 13.94 -14.82 -31.53
C MET A 1 15.26 -14.74 -30.75
N LYS A 2 15.89 -15.85 -30.34
CA LYS A 2 17.19 -15.83 -29.64
C LYS A 2 18.29 -15.03 -30.36
N GLU A 3 18.40 -15.15 -31.69
CA GLU A 3 19.33 -14.34 -32.49
C GLU A 3 19.08 -12.83 -32.40
N LEU A 4 17.81 -12.40 -32.29
CA LEU A 4 17.47 -10.99 -32.13
C LEU A 4 17.91 -10.46 -30.75
N PHE A 5 17.73 -11.26 -29.70
CA PHE A 5 18.23 -10.94 -28.37
C PHE A 5 19.76 -10.90 -28.33
N LYS A 6 20.43 -11.85 -28.99
CA LYS A 6 21.89 -11.89 -29.12
C LYS A 6 22.44 -10.67 -29.87
N ALA A 7 21.81 -10.30 -30.99
CA ALA A 7 22.16 -9.10 -31.76
C ALA A 7 21.96 -7.80 -30.94
N ALA A 8 20.98 -7.79 -30.03
CA ALA A 8 20.75 -6.70 -29.09
C ALA A 8 21.67 -6.72 -27.86
N GLY A 9 22.63 -7.66 -27.76
CA GLY A 9 23.53 -7.81 -26.61
C GLY A 9 22.85 -8.33 -25.34
N ILE A 10 21.66 -8.91 -25.46
CA ILE A 10 20.92 -9.48 -24.32
C ILE A 10 21.30 -10.95 -24.14
N SER A 11 21.89 -11.28 -22.99
CA SER A 11 22.25 -12.66 -22.66
C SER A 11 21.01 -13.57 -22.62
N THR A 12 21.10 -14.70 -23.33
CA THR A 12 20.05 -15.73 -23.37
C THR A 12 20.44 -16.99 -22.60
N THR A 13 21.62 -17.04 -21.99
CA THR A 13 22.22 -18.27 -21.42
C THR A 13 21.39 -18.84 -20.27
N ASP A 14 20.89 -17.96 -19.40
CA ASP A 14 20.12 -18.34 -18.20
C ASP A 14 18.60 -18.21 -18.40
N ARG A 15 18.14 -17.94 -19.64
CA ARG A 15 16.74 -17.61 -19.92
C ARG A 15 16.16 -18.52 -20.99
N ASN A 16 15.06 -19.18 -20.67
CA ASN A 16 14.28 -19.91 -21.67
C ASN A 16 13.43 -18.95 -22.51
N ILE A 17 14.06 -18.29 -23.49
CA ILE A 17 13.41 -17.38 -24.42
C ILE A 17 12.83 -18.16 -25.59
N THR A 18 11.51 -18.18 -25.70
CA THR A 18 10.74 -18.78 -26.79
C THR A 18 9.84 -17.73 -27.42
N ASN A 19 9.23 -18.05 -28.56
CA ASN A 19 8.25 -17.15 -29.18
C ASN A 19 7.08 -16.80 -28.25
N HIS A 20 6.73 -17.70 -27.32
CA HIS A 20 5.71 -17.44 -26.32
C HIS A 20 6.12 -16.35 -25.33
N SER A 21 7.42 -16.22 -25.02
CA SER A 21 7.94 -15.20 -24.10
C SER A 21 7.56 -13.77 -24.53
N GLY A 22 7.61 -13.46 -25.83
CA GLY A 22 7.18 -12.16 -26.34
C GLY A 22 5.69 -11.89 -26.14
N LYS A 23 4.86 -12.94 -26.25
CA LYS A 23 3.41 -12.86 -26.02
C LYS A 23 3.11 -12.61 -24.54
N VAL A 24 3.82 -13.28 -23.64
CA VAL A 24 3.75 -13.05 -22.19
C VAL A 24 4.12 -11.60 -21.87
N THR A 25 5.28 -11.13 -22.34
CA THR A 25 5.73 -9.75 -22.12
C THR A 25 4.72 -8.72 -22.61
N CYS A 26 4.13 -8.94 -23.79
CA CYS A 26 3.09 -8.07 -24.32
C CYS A 26 1.87 -8.00 -23.39
N CYS A 27 1.31 -9.16 -22.99
CA CYS A 27 0.17 -9.20 -22.07
C CYS A 27 0.48 -8.54 -20.72
N THR A 28 1.62 -8.86 -20.11
CA THR A 28 2.04 -8.27 -18.83
C THR A 28 2.18 -6.75 -18.93
N THR A 29 2.75 -6.24 -20.02
CA THR A 29 2.91 -4.79 -20.23
C THR A 29 1.55 -4.10 -20.32
N LEU A 30 0.59 -4.70 -21.05
CA LEU A 30 -0.76 -4.12 -21.16
C LEU A 30 -1.51 -4.14 -19.83
N PHE A 31 -1.40 -5.23 -19.05
CA PHE A 31 -2.00 -5.25 -17.71
C PHE A 31 -1.38 -4.20 -16.79
N ASN A 32 -0.07 -4.03 -16.81
CA ASN A 32 0.62 -3.03 -15.99
C ASN A 32 0.28 -1.59 -16.41
N ALA A 33 -0.06 -1.37 -17.69
CA ALA A 33 -0.56 -0.08 -18.18
C ALA A 33 -2.04 0.17 -17.83
N GLY A 34 -2.71 -0.77 -17.13
CA GLY A 34 -4.08 -0.60 -16.66
C GLY A 34 -5.17 -0.95 -17.68
N PHE A 35 -4.82 -1.60 -18.79
CA PHE A 35 -5.83 -2.03 -19.77
C PHE A 35 -6.72 -3.14 -19.21
N SER A 36 -7.99 -3.14 -19.62
CA SER A 36 -8.97 -4.13 -19.18
C SER A 36 -8.68 -5.53 -19.73
N ASP A 37 -9.11 -6.56 -19.00
CA ASP A 37 -8.98 -7.95 -19.40
C ASP A 37 -9.52 -8.25 -20.79
N SER A 38 -10.68 -7.69 -21.13
CA SER A 38 -11.30 -7.88 -22.44
C SER A 38 -10.41 -7.33 -23.56
N THR A 39 -9.80 -6.17 -23.34
CA THR A 39 -8.87 -5.53 -24.27
C THR A 39 -7.61 -6.37 -24.44
N VAL A 40 -7.00 -6.80 -23.33
CA VAL A 40 -5.78 -7.61 -23.38
C VAL A 40 -6.05 -8.97 -24.03
N LYS A 41 -7.16 -9.64 -23.68
CA LYS A 41 -7.58 -10.93 -24.28
C LYS A 41 -7.83 -10.79 -25.78
N SER A 42 -8.56 -9.77 -26.20
CA SER A 42 -8.82 -9.48 -27.62
C SER A 42 -7.51 -9.25 -28.39
N ARG A 43 -6.62 -8.39 -27.85
CA ARG A 43 -5.35 -8.03 -28.50
C ARG A 43 -4.37 -9.19 -28.60
N SER A 44 -4.34 -10.06 -27.59
CA SER A 44 -3.44 -11.22 -27.52
C SER A 44 -4.04 -12.51 -28.10
N GLY A 45 -5.33 -12.49 -28.48
CA GLY A 45 -6.04 -13.65 -29.02
C GLY A 45 -6.33 -14.74 -27.98
N HIS A 46 -6.40 -14.40 -26.69
CA HIS A 46 -6.84 -15.35 -25.67
C HIS A 46 -8.37 -15.45 -25.67
N ARG A 47 -8.88 -16.69 -25.72
CA ARG A 47 -10.30 -16.99 -25.54
C ARG A 47 -10.62 -17.44 -24.11
N SER A 48 -9.62 -17.92 -23.39
CA SER A 48 -9.71 -18.35 -22.00
C SER A 48 -9.14 -17.32 -21.02
N THR A 49 -9.21 -17.64 -19.74
CA THR A 49 -8.61 -16.89 -18.62
C THR A 49 -7.10 -17.10 -18.48
N ALA A 50 -6.44 -17.81 -19.41
CA ALA A 50 -5.00 -18.07 -19.32
C ALA A 50 -4.15 -16.78 -19.23
N SER A 51 -4.60 -15.69 -19.87
CA SER A 51 -3.95 -14.38 -19.78
C SER A 51 -3.89 -13.82 -18.35
N ASP A 52 -4.80 -14.26 -17.48
CA ASP A 52 -4.94 -13.70 -16.13
C ASP A 52 -3.75 -14.09 -15.25
N THR A 53 -3.02 -15.16 -15.61
CA THR A 53 -1.74 -15.55 -15.00
C THR A 53 -0.63 -14.50 -15.19
N TYR A 54 -0.79 -13.59 -16.15
CA TYR A 54 0.18 -12.54 -16.43
C TYR A 54 -0.06 -11.26 -15.64
N LYS A 55 -1.18 -11.18 -14.91
CA LYS A 55 -1.48 -10.04 -14.04
C LYS A 55 -0.55 -10.03 -12.85
N ARG A 56 0.04 -8.87 -12.58
CA ARG A 56 0.83 -8.64 -11.37
C ARG A 56 0.05 -7.74 -10.42
N PRO A 57 0.04 -8.01 -9.11
CA PRO A 57 -0.49 -7.07 -8.15
C PRO A 57 0.30 -5.76 -8.26
N LEU A 58 -0.40 -4.67 -8.51
CA LEU A 58 0.21 -3.35 -8.52
C LEU A 58 0.06 -2.78 -7.10
N GLU A 59 1.18 -2.54 -6.42
CA GLU A 59 1.17 -2.04 -5.03
C GLU A 59 0.35 -0.75 -4.89
N THR A 60 0.44 0.14 -5.88
CA THR A 60 -0.34 1.38 -5.92
C THR A 60 -1.84 1.13 -5.99
N LEU A 61 -2.28 0.09 -6.70
CA LEU A 61 -3.69 -0.29 -6.77
C LEU A 61 -4.14 -0.88 -5.43
N GLN A 62 -3.31 -1.69 -4.78
CA GLN A 62 -3.62 -2.20 -3.45
C GLN A 62 -3.74 -1.09 -2.41
N ASP A 63 -2.81 -0.13 -2.41
CA ASP A 63 -2.85 1.03 -1.52
C ASP A 63 -4.10 1.89 -1.73
N ASN A 64 -4.48 2.13 -3.00
CA ASN A 64 -5.71 2.85 -3.33
C ASN A 64 -6.97 2.13 -2.84
N VAL A 65 -7.03 0.80 -3.00
CA VAL A 65 -8.15 -0.01 -2.48
C VAL A 65 -8.19 0.06 -0.95
N SER A 66 -7.04 -0.04 -0.29
CA SER A 66 -6.96 0.09 1.17
C SER A 66 -7.46 1.44 1.64
N LYS A 67 -7.05 2.55 1.00
CA LYS A 67 -7.53 3.91 1.33
C LYS A 67 -9.03 4.07 1.11
N ALA A 68 -9.57 3.53 0.02
CA ALA A 68 -11.00 3.61 -0.27
C ALA A 68 -11.88 2.86 0.73
N LEU A 69 -11.33 1.81 1.36
CA LEU A 69 -12.02 1.01 2.37
C LEU A 69 -11.80 1.51 3.81
N GLN A 70 -10.93 2.51 4.01
CA GLN A 70 -10.78 3.11 5.34
C GLN A 70 -12.08 3.82 5.73
N PRO A 71 -12.54 3.66 6.98
CA PRO A 71 -13.73 4.35 7.45
C PRO A 71 -13.52 5.87 7.32
N PRO A 72 -14.59 6.64 7.04
CA PRO A 72 -14.50 8.10 7.04
C PRO A 72 -13.91 8.56 8.36
N VAL A 73 -12.86 9.40 8.29
CA VAL A 73 -12.29 9.99 9.49
C VAL A 73 -13.42 10.73 10.21
N PRO A 74 -13.68 10.46 11.50
CA PRO A 74 -14.73 11.14 12.23
C PRO A 74 -14.47 12.64 12.15
N THR A 75 -15.35 13.35 11.45
CA THR A 75 -15.35 14.81 11.44
C THR A 75 -15.69 15.24 12.86
N SER A 76 -14.68 15.56 13.66
CA SER A 76 -14.88 16.41 14.82
C SER A 76 -15.49 17.70 14.27
N LYS A 77 -16.77 17.93 14.55
CA LYS A 77 -17.46 19.19 14.24
C LYS A 77 -16.82 20.28 15.09
N ASN A 78 -15.64 20.74 14.71
CA ASN A 78 -15.19 22.05 15.12
C ASN A 78 -15.83 23.03 14.13
N VAL A 79 -16.98 23.57 14.54
CA VAL A 79 -17.44 24.86 14.04
C VAL A 79 -16.28 25.82 14.27
N LYS A 80 -15.67 26.32 13.20
CA LYS A 80 -15.10 27.67 13.19
C LYS A 80 -14.90 28.14 11.76
N GLN A 81 -15.23 29.42 11.61
CA GLN A 81 -15.35 30.17 10.39
C GLN A 81 -14.09 30.09 9.53
N GLU A 82 -14.36 30.20 8.23
CA GLU A 82 -13.47 30.42 7.11
C GLU A 82 -12.29 31.35 7.44
N ASN A 83 -11.06 30.89 7.22
CA ASN A 83 -10.23 31.31 6.08
C ASN A 83 -8.77 30.86 6.23
N ASP A 84 -8.29 30.25 5.13
CA ASP A 84 -6.95 30.25 4.57
C ASP A 84 -5.67 29.84 5.34
N LEU A 85 -4.91 29.00 4.61
CA LEU A 85 -3.45 28.84 4.54
C LEU A 85 -2.70 28.00 5.61
N SER A 86 -2.20 26.86 5.10
CA SER A 86 -0.83 26.34 5.25
C SER A 86 -0.38 25.58 6.52
N ILE A 87 0.06 24.34 6.25
CA ILE A 87 1.24 23.64 6.80
C ILE A 87 1.19 23.14 8.27
N ALA A 88 1.18 21.80 8.36
CA ALA A 88 1.78 20.89 9.35
C ALA A 88 1.63 21.21 10.85
N LYS A 89 0.98 20.30 11.60
CA LYS A 89 1.37 19.97 12.99
C LYS A 89 0.69 18.71 13.54
N SER A 90 1.55 17.81 14.03
CA SER A 90 1.40 16.86 15.15
C SER A 90 0.01 16.73 15.79
N ASN A 91 -0.57 15.52 15.72
CA ASN A 91 -1.70 15.11 16.55
C ASN A 91 -1.23 14.94 18.00
N GLN A 92 -1.31 16.01 18.80
CA GLN A 92 -1.33 15.91 20.26
C GLN A 92 -2.79 15.97 20.71
N HIS A 93 -3.29 14.87 21.28
CA HIS A 93 -4.58 14.83 21.95
C HIS A 93 -4.33 15.11 23.44
N SER A 94 -4.73 16.28 23.93
CA SER A 94 -4.75 16.59 25.36
C SER A 94 -5.93 15.90 26.04
N PHE A 95 -5.73 15.34 27.24
CA PHE A 95 -6.78 14.82 28.09
C PHE A 95 -6.94 15.76 29.29
N GLU A 96 -8.18 16.08 29.66
CA GLU A 96 -8.50 16.92 30.83
C GLU A 96 -8.39 16.10 32.12
N ASP A 97 -7.75 16.70 33.12
CA ASP A 97 -7.48 16.10 34.43
C ASP A 97 -8.72 16.13 35.33
N LYS A 98 -9.06 14.99 35.94
CA LYS A 98 -9.79 14.95 37.21
C LYS A 98 -8.92 14.24 38.24
N GLU A 99 -8.49 15.01 39.23
CA GLU A 99 -7.75 14.54 40.40
C GLU A 99 -8.57 13.50 41.15
N ASN A 100 -8.00 12.30 41.29
CA ASN A 100 -8.37 11.36 42.34
C ASN A 100 -7.10 10.61 42.75
N ASP A 101 -6.87 10.48 44.06
CA ASP A 101 -5.58 10.19 44.71
C ASP A 101 -5.03 8.75 44.53
N ASN A 102 -5.42 8.08 43.45
CA ASN A 102 -4.72 6.92 42.88
C ASN A 102 -4.81 7.01 41.35
N SER A 103 -4.01 7.90 40.76
CA SER A 103 -4.01 8.17 39.31
C SER A 103 -3.29 7.07 38.53
N THR A 104 -3.96 5.92 38.37
CA THR A 104 -3.57 4.87 37.43
C THR A 104 -4.22 5.10 36.08
N MET A 105 -3.40 5.32 35.05
CA MET A 105 -3.84 5.34 33.64
C MET A 105 -3.77 3.92 33.08
N THR A 106 -4.93 3.33 32.76
CA THR A 106 -5.01 2.02 32.12
C THR A 106 -5.14 2.16 30.60
N ILE A 107 -4.28 1.49 29.84
CA ILE A 107 -4.32 1.45 28.38
C ILE A 107 -4.49 -0.02 27.96
N ASN A 108 -5.59 -0.32 27.26
CA ASN A 108 -5.78 -1.64 26.65
C ASN A 108 -4.99 -1.71 25.34
N VAL A 109 -3.99 -2.59 25.31
CA VAL A 109 -3.07 -2.75 24.18
C VAL A 109 -3.47 -4.01 23.38
N PRO A 110 -3.70 -3.92 22.05
CA PRO A 110 -3.99 -5.10 21.22
C PRO A 110 -2.84 -6.11 21.21
N ASN A 111 -3.15 -7.40 21.04
CA ASN A 111 -2.19 -8.51 21.08
C ASN A 111 -1.06 -8.45 20.03
N CYS A 112 -1.14 -7.57 19.03
CA CYS A 112 -0.11 -7.38 18.02
C CYS A 112 0.95 -6.34 18.39
N ILE A 113 0.84 -5.69 19.56
CA ILE A 113 1.80 -4.70 20.04
C ILE A 113 2.69 -5.33 21.09
N ASN A 114 3.97 -5.50 20.75
CA ASN A 114 4.97 -6.10 21.63
C ASN A 114 5.79 -5.04 22.40
N LYS A 115 5.53 -3.75 22.16
CA LYS A 115 6.34 -2.66 22.68
C LYS A 115 5.53 -1.39 22.91
N VAL A 116 5.59 -0.86 24.12
CA VAL A 116 4.96 0.39 24.53
C VAL A 116 6.03 1.36 25.03
N VAL A 117 6.00 2.60 24.54
CA VAL A 117 6.92 3.66 24.95
C VAL A 117 6.13 4.82 25.55
N ILE A 118 6.42 5.18 26.79
CA ILE A 118 5.75 6.25 27.54
C ILE A 118 6.76 7.36 27.81
N PHE A 119 6.38 8.61 27.55
CA PHE A 119 7.17 9.79 27.91
C PHE A 119 6.50 10.51 29.08
N LYS A 120 7.18 10.60 30.22
CA LYS A 120 6.69 11.30 31.42
C LYS A 120 7.81 12.14 32.02
N ASN A 121 7.57 13.43 32.25
CA ASN A 121 8.54 14.37 32.82
C ASN A 121 9.91 14.35 32.11
N GLY A 122 9.89 14.27 30.77
CA GLY A 122 11.11 14.17 29.95
C GLY A 122 11.85 12.82 30.02
N LYS A 123 11.35 11.85 30.79
CA LYS A 123 11.91 10.49 30.85
C LYS A 123 11.15 9.56 29.92
N ARG A 124 11.90 8.67 29.26
CA ARG A 124 11.39 7.63 28.39
C ARG A 124 11.31 6.30 29.15
N TYR A 125 10.13 5.73 29.21
CA TYR A 125 9.86 4.41 29.77
C TYR A 125 9.53 3.46 28.62
N CYS A 126 10.13 2.28 28.62
CA CYS A 126 9.95 1.29 27.58
C CYS A 126 9.50 -0.01 28.22
N LEU A 127 8.34 -0.50 27.81
CA LEU A 127 7.79 -1.77 28.24
C LEU A 127 7.68 -2.70 27.04
N GLU A 128 8.26 -3.89 27.16
CA GLU A 128 8.06 -4.98 26.21
C GLU A 128 7.05 -5.95 26.86
N ILE A 129 5.97 -6.26 26.15
CA ILE A 129 4.79 -6.99 26.63
C ILE A 129 4.65 -8.28 25.83
#